data_AF-A0A327M3V7-F1
#
_entry.id   AF-A0A327M3V7-F1
#
_cell.length_a   1.000
_cell.length_b   1.000
_cell.length_c   1.000
_cell.angle_alpha   90.00
_cell.angle_beta   90.00
_cell.angle_gamma   90.00
#
_symmetry.space_group_name_H-M   'P 1'
#
loop_
_entity.id
_entity.type
_entity.pdbx_description
1 polymer ?
#
loop_
_entity_poly.entity_id
_entity_poly.type
_entity_poly.pdbx_seq_one_letter_code
_entity_poly.pdbx_strand_id
1 'polypeptide(L)'
;MALPGVQAEPQAEAATAGPALALEFALDPEAAARLPRHPAIAASRGGRSRGAAANLIWLDTADGALAVAGLAIEESQRGQRQVLRVMPAPDQPWVPGTPPALLETAPPPAGHVVPIAAFSGRRAAMRLATPEGPVQAVLLAGKLRAVADERPVARLLLQGEPGAVLGLAGRLAADLPLLPPHAALAEEGRALARGEAPRPRRRGPPDLAGAATVELALLAAIGHLLEVMLVQAPACRLGAGPEGVHQMRVGLRRLRSVLKVFRPAAGGPALQHFDAGLKALADRLGPARDWDVFLGGLGAQLAEAMPGERRIASLLKAAEARRQAAYVALRAALDGPAFRTLVLEGLGLLLRRPWRAAQPDAPEEAERLARLDEKLPDFAAALLDKRWHKLCAEGEDIETHSAEALHEVRLEAKRLRYPTELFAPLWPGKATRRFQRRLAALQEALGLANDTAVARSLVASLGGAVPAWAVGAAEGFATARSGAARSQALEAWAELMDAGPSWEGG
;
A
#
# COMPACT_ATOMS: atom_id res chain seq x y z
N MET A 1 -59.95 6.82 22.84
CA MET A 1 -59.17 7.77 23.65
C MET A 1 -57.76 7.80 23.07
N ALA A 2 -57.53 8.74 22.15
CA ALA A 2 -56.27 8.90 21.42
C ALA A 2 -55.35 9.87 22.19
N LEU A 3 -54.08 9.52 22.32
CA LEU A 3 -53.03 10.38 22.90
C LEU A 3 -52.14 10.95 21.78
N PRO A 4 -51.54 12.14 22.00
CA PRO A 4 -51.34 13.14 20.97
C PRO A 4 -49.95 13.13 20.33
N GLY A 5 -49.90 13.66 19.10
CA GLY A 5 -48.73 13.70 18.23
C GLY A 5 -47.59 14.57 18.73
N VAL A 6 -46.37 14.09 18.49
CA VAL A 6 -45.14 14.88 18.50
C VAL A 6 -44.80 15.19 17.05
N GLN A 7 -44.84 16.47 16.72
CA GLN A 7 -44.49 17.01 15.41
C GLN A 7 -43.02 16.74 15.11
N ALA A 8 -42.77 16.05 14.00
CA ALA A 8 -41.46 16.03 13.36
C ALA A 8 -41.18 17.42 12.78
N GLU A 9 -40.14 18.09 13.26
CA GLU A 9 -39.63 19.29 12.59
C GLU A 9 -38.95 18.91 11.27
N PRO A 10 -39.06 19.76 10.23
CA PRO A 10 -38.91 19.33 8.85
C PRO A 10 -37.46 19.30 8.40
N GLN A 11 -37.08 18.18 7.78
CA GLN A 11 -35.99 18.13 6.81
C GLN A 11 -36.43 18.90 5.55
N ALA A 12 -35.84 20.07 5.33
CA ALA A 12 -35.97 20.86 4.10
C ALA A 12 -34.69 21.71 3.98
N GLU A 13 -33.91 21.75 2.90
CA GLU A 13 -34.09 21.32 1.51
C GLU A 13 -32.73 20.85 0.98
N ALA A 14 -32.73 19.69 0.33
CA ALA A 14 -31.65 19.23 -0.54
C ALA A 14 -31.95 19.72 -1.95
N ALA A 15 -31.01 20.44 -2.55
CA ALA A 15 -30.94 20.63 -3.99
C ALA A 15 -29.64 19.99 -4.50
N THR A 16 -29.79 18.79 -5.07
CA THR A 16 -28.93 18.14 -6.08
C THR A 16 -27.42 18.23 -5.88
N ALA A 17 -26.87 17.33 -5.07
CA ALA A 17 -25.50 16.86 -5.21
C ALA A 17 -25.52 15.33 -4.98
N GLY A 18 -24.75 14.57 -5.76
CA GLY A 18 -24.55 13.14 -5.49
C GLY A 18 -24.00 12.92 -4.07
N PRO A 19 -23.88 11.66 -3.60
CA PRO A 19 -23.35 11.42 -2.25
C PRO A 19 -21.94 12.02 -2.15
N ALA A 20 -21.79 13.06 -1.32
CA ALA A 20 -20.51 13.73 -1.12
C ALA A 20 -19.46 12.73 -0.63
N LEU A 21 -18.27 12.74 -1.26
CA LEU A 21 -17.14 11.92 -0.86
C LEU A 21 -16.82 12.14 0.62
N ALA A 22 -16.52 11.08 1.36
CA ALA A 22 -16.05 11.13 2.74
C ALA A 22 -14.71 10.40 2.88
N LEU A 23 -13.71 11.07 3.46
CA LEU A 23 -12.40 10.49 3.77
C LEU A 23 -12.03 10.74 5.24
N GLU A 24 -11.67 9.67 5.95
CA GLU A 24 -11.13 9.68 7.29
C GLU A 24 -9.59 9.71 7.26
N PHE A 25 -9.02 10.50 8.16
CA PHE A 25 -7.59 10.60 8.41
C PHE A 25 -7.31 10.38 9.90
N ALA A 26 -6.18 9.74 10.20
CA ALA A 26 -5.61 9.70 11.53
C ALA A 26 -4.86 10.99 11.84
N LEU A 27 -4.93 11.42 13.09
CA LEU A 27 -4.11 12.50 13.64
C LEU A 27 -3.50 12.04 14.96
N ASP A 28 -2.29 12.52 15.22
CA ASP A 28 -1.78 12.53 16.59
C ASP A 28 -2.68 13.40 17.49
N PRO A 29 -2.98 13.00 18.74
CA PRO A 29 -3.82 13.76 19.66
C PRO A 29 -3.36 15.23 19.87
N GLU A 30 -2.06 15.50 19.88
CA GLU A 30 -1.52 16.86 20.01
C GLU A 30 -1.76 17.67 18.73
N ALA A 31 -1.60 17.04 17.56
CA ALA A 31 -1.96 17.65 16.28
C ALA A 31 -3.46 17.97 16.20
N ALA A 32 -4.32 17.06 16.67
CA ALA A 32 -5.76 17.26 16.74
C ALA A 32 -6.16 18.45 17.62
N ALA A 33 -5.48 18.66 18.76
CA ALA A 33 -5.74 19.81 19.63
C ALA A 33 -5.40 21.16 18.96
N ARG A 34 -4.44 21.17 18.03
CA ARG A 34 -4.02 22.36 17.27
C ARG A 34 -4.85 22.60 16.01
N LEU A 35 -5.56 21.59 15.50
CA LEU A 35 -6.30 21.64 14.25
C LEU A 35 -7.25 22.87 14.11
N PRO A 36 -8.05 23.27 15.12
CA PRO A 36 -8.95 24.42 14.98
C PRO A 36 -8.23 25.76 14.75
N ARG A 37 -6.94 25.85 15.11
CA ARG A 37 -6.09 27.04 14.93
C ARG A 37 -5.22 26.96 13.67
N HIS A 38 -5.22 25.82 12.98
CA HIS A 38 -4.44 25.64 11.76
C HIS A 38 -4.90 26.65 10.70
N PRO A 39 -3.99 27.33 9.97
CA PRO A 39 -4.36 28.37 8.99
C PRO A 39 -5.41 27.90 7.98
N ALA A 40 -5.24 26.69 7.42
CA ALA A 40 -6.18 26.09 6.47
C ALA A 40 -7.60 25.84 7.05
N ILE A 41 -7.76 25.74 8.37
CA ILE A 41 -9.05 25.58 9.03
C ILE A 41 -9.61 26.94 9.45
N ALA A 42 -8.78 27.76 10.10
CA ALA A 42 -9.19 29.06 10.64
C ALA A 42 -9.62 30.03 9.54
N ALA A 43 -8.90 30.06 8.41
CA ALA A 43 -9.21 30.94 7.28
C ALA A 43 -10.50 30.53 6.54
N SER A 44 -10.84 29.25 6.52
CA SER A 44 -12.00 28.72 5.80
C SER A 44 -13.26 28.60 6.66
N ARG A 45 -13.23 28.98 7.94
CA ARG A 45 -14.32 28.68 8.88
C ARG A 45 -15.56 29.54 8.63
N GLY A 46 -16.64 28.92 8.14
CA GLY A 46 -17.91 29.59 7.82
C GLY A 46 -18.91 29.71 8.98
N GLY A 47 -18.48 29.57 10.25
CA GLY A 47 -19.36 29.64 11.41
C GLY A 47 -18.77 29.08 12.71
N ARG A 48 -19.58 28.98 13.77
CA ARG A 48 -19.16 28.37 15.04
C ARG A 48 -19.05 26.85 14.91
N SER A 49 -18.00 26.27 15.50
CA SER A 49 -17.87 24.81 15.64
C SER A 49 -18.98 24.27 16.55
N ARG A 50 -19.59 23.14 16.18
CA ARG A 50 -20.56 22.43 17.01
C ARG A 50 -19.85 21.26 17.68
N GLY A 51 -19.60 21.38 18.98
CA GLY A 51 -18.98 20.35 19.80
C GLY A 51 -20.00 19.56 20.63
N ALA A 52 -19.80 18.26 20.75
CA ALA A 52 -20.58 17.40 21.64
C ALA A 52 -19.68 16.31 22.26
N ALA A 53 -20.10 15.77 23.41
CA ALA A 53 -19.53 14.53 23.91
C ALA A 53 -19.83 13.38 22.93
N ALA A 54 -18.88 12.48 22.74
CA ALA A 54 -19.02 11.32 21.88
C ALA A 54 -18.57 10.08 22.62
N ASN A 55 -19.48 9.12 22.80
CA ASN A 55 -19.16 7.78 23.26
C ASN A 55 -19.71 6.79 22.25
N LEU A 56 -18.86 5.85 21.85
CA LEU A 56 -19.18 4.75 20.94
C LEU A 56 -18.80 3.46 21.65
N ILE A 57 -19.64 2.45 21.60
CA ILE A 57 -19.35 1.13 22.14
C ILE A 57 -19.39 0.16 20.96
N TRP A 58 -18.33 -0.61 20.77
CA TRP A 58 -18.34 -1.69 19.78
C TRP A 58 -18.62 -3.02 20.45
N LEU A 59 -19.48 -3.80 19.82
CA LEU A 59 -19.92 -5.10 20.28
C LEU A 59 -19.58 -6.18 19.26
N ASP A 60 -19.29 -7.37 19.77
CA ASP A 60 -19.10 -8.59 19.00
C ASP A 60 -19.68 -9.80 19.77
N THR A 61 -19.78 -10.94 19.12
CA THR A 61 -20.05 -12.21 19.80
C THR A 61 -18.82 -12.63 20.61
N ALA A 62 -18.99 -13.48 21.62
CA ALA A 62 -17.90 -13.91 22.49
C ALA A 62 -16.74 -14.61 21.74
N ASP A 63 -17.05 -15.28 20.62
CA ASP A 63 -16.10 -15.92 19.71
C ASP A 63 -15.54 -14.96 18.63
N GLY A 64 -16.07 -13.74 18.51
CA GLY A 64 -15.63 -12.73 17.55
C GLY A 64 -16.12 -12.97 16.11
N ALA A 65 -17.29 -13.57 15.95
CA ALA A 65 -17.84 -13.95 14.64
C ALA A 65 -18.08 -12.73 13.73
N LEU A 66 -18.47 -11.57 14.28
CA LEU A 66 -18.66 -10.36 13.48
C LEU A 66 -17.31 -9.85 12.98
N ALA A 67 -16.30 -9.77 13.86
CA ALA A 67 -14.96 -9.38 13.44
C ALA A 67 -14.39 -10.32 12.38
N VAL A 68 -14.63 -11.63 12.45
CA VAL A 68 -14.24 -12.61 11.41
C VAL A 68 -14.93 -12.31 10.09
N ALA A 69 -16.22 -11.94 10.12
CA ALA A 69 -16.97 -11.51 8.94
C ALA A 69 -16.61 -10.08 8.44
N GLY A 70 -15.67 -9.39 9.10
CA GLY A 70 -15.28 -8.02 8.76
C GLY A 70 -16.32 -6.96 9.16
N LEU A 71 -17.17 -7.30 10.13
CA LEU A 71 -18.27 -6.48 10.64
C LEU A 71 -18.00 -6.05 12.10
N ALA A 72 -18.69 -5.00 12.52
CA ALA A 72 -18.78 -4.60 13.93
C ALA A 72 -20.17 -4.03 14.22
N ILE A 73 -20.74 -4.31 15.40
CA ILE A 73 -21.88 -3.54 15.88
C ILE A 73 -21.35 -2.31 16.61
N GLU A 74 -21.82 -1.14 16.23
CA GLU A 74 -21.60 0.11 16.97
C GLU A 74 -22.89 0.50 17.69
N GLU A 75 -22.78 0.73 19.00
CA GLU A 75 -23.84 1.24 19.86
C GLU A 75 -23.52 2.68 20.28
N SER A 76 -24.47 3.58 20.02
CA SER A 76 -24.38 4.98 20.43
C SER A 76 -24.72 5.16 21.91
N GLN A 77 -24.41 6.34 22.46
CA GLN A 77 -24.85 6.75 23.82
C GLN A 77 -26.35 6.58 24.09
N ARG A 78 -27.20 6.61 23.05
CA ARG A 78 -28.65 6.47 23.17
C ARG A 78 -29.13 5.02 23.06
N GLY A 79 -28.22 4.05 23.04
CA GLY A 79 -28.52 2.62 22.88
C GLY A 79 -28.92 2.21 21.46
N GLN A 80 -28.85 3.13 20.48
CA GLN A 80 -29.09 2.78 19.08
C GLN A 80 -27.91 1.98 18.53
N ARG A 81 -28.22 0.83 17.91
CA ARG A 81 -27.25 -0.10 17.34
C ARG A 81 -27.25 -0.02 15.83
N GLN A 82 -26.06 -0.08 15.25
CA GLN A 82 -25.83 -0.10 13.81
C GLN A 82 -24.77 -1.15 13.48
N VAL A 83 -24.89 -1.79 12.32
CA VAL A 83 -23.88 -2.75 11.85
C VAL A 83 -23.01 -2.06 10.81
N LEU A 84 -21.70 -2.07 11.04
CA LEU A 84 -20.70 -1.44 10.19
C LEU A 84 -19.86 -2.50 9.48
N ARG A 85 -19.57 -2.27 8.20
CA ARG A 85 -18.51 -2.97 7.47
C ARG A 85 -17.19 -2.26 7.72
N VAL A 86 -16.34 -2.90 8.52
CA VAL A 86 -15.07 -2.32 8.99
C VAL A 86 -13.85 -2.82 8.18
N MET A 87 -14.02 -3.93 7.47
CA MET A 87 -13.05 -4.48 6.52
C MET A 87 -13.62 -4.44 5.10
N PRO A 88 -12.80 -4.16 4.08
CA PRO A 88 -13.27 -4.15 2.69
C PRO A 88 -13.74 -5.53 2.26
N ALA A 89 -14.75 -5.57 1.39
CA ALA A 89 -15.05 -6.79 0.65
C ALA A 89 -13.87 -7.11 -0.33
N PRO A 90 -13.60 -8.40 -0.60
CA PRO A 90 -12.47 -8.78 -1.46
C PRO A 90 -12.51 -8.16 -2.86
N ASP A 91 -13.70 -7.99 -3.42
CA ASP A 91 -14.02 -7.74 -4.83
C ASP A 91 -14.24 -6.27 -5.21
N GLN A 92 -14.22 -5.35 -4.25
CA GLN A 92 -14.49 -3.93 -4.51
C GLN A 92 -13.22 -3.06 -4.44
N PRO A 93 -13.05 -2.09 -5.36
CA PRO A 93 -12.03 -1.06 -5.23
C PRO A 93 -12.22 -0.34 -3.90
N TRP A 94 -11.15 -0.31 -3.10
CA TRP A 94 -11.16 0.34 -1.79
C TRP A 94 -10.25 1.55 -1.81
N VAL A 95 -10.79 2.71 -1.48
CA VAL A 95 -10.01 3.94 -1.33
C VAL A 95 -9.51 4.02 0.11
N PRO A 96 -8.19 4.14 0.35
CA PRO A 96 -7.67 4.33 1.70
C PRO A 96 -8.31 5.53 2.38
N GLY A 97 -8.79 5.33 3.61
CA GLY A 97 -9.50 6.36 4.37
C GLY A 97 -11.01 6.39 4.15
N THR A 98 -11.58 5.51 3.31
CA THR A 98 -13.04 5.34 3.29
C THR A 98 -13.55 4.95 4.69
N PRO A 99 -14.50 5.70 5.27
CA PRO A 99 -15.06 5.38 6.58
C PRO A 99 -15.84 4.06 6.52
N PRO A 100 -16.02 3.36 7.67
CA PRO A 100 -16.85 2.15 7.72
C PRO A 100 -18.25 2.38 7.17
N ALA A 101 -18.72 1.48 6.32
CA ALA A 101 -20.03 1.59 5.69
C ALA A 101 -21.13 1.02 6.59
N LEU A 102 -22.21 1.77 6.77
CA LEU A 102 -23.42 1.28 7.43
C LEU A 102 -24.09 0.22 6.56
N LEU A 103 -24.48 -0.91 7.16
CA LEU A 103 -25.30 -1.92 6.49
C LEU A 103 -26.77 -1.71 6.85
N GLU A 104 -27.59 -1.38 5.86
CA GLU A 104 -29.04 -1.18 6.02
C GLU A 104 -29.76 -2.46 6.43
N THR A 105 -29.30 -3.60 5.90
CA THR A 105 -29.82 -4.94 6.19
C THR A 105 -28.68 -5.85 6.63
N ALA A 106 -28.43 -5.89 7.94
CA ALA A 106 -27.55 -6.88 8.53
C ALA A 106 -28.40 -7.88 9.32
N PRO A 107 -28.25 -9.20 9.10
CA PRO A 107 -28.90 -10.17 9.97
C PRO A 107 -28.42 -9.95 11.42
N PRO A 108 -29.33 -10.05 12.41
CA PRO A 108 -28.91 -9.96 13.80
C PRO A 108 -27.85 -11.03 14.07
N PRO A 109 -26.83 -10.74 14.89
CA PRO A 109 -25.79 -11.69 15.21
C PRO A 109 -26.41 -12.99 15.76
N ALA A 110 -25.91 -14.14 15.31
CA ALA A 110 -26.31 -15.43 15.85
C ALA A 110 -25.70 -15.58 17.26
N GLY A 111 -26.42 -15.12 18.29
CA GLY A 111 -26.01 -15.24 19.69
C GLY A 111 -25.93 -13.92 20.45
N HIS A 112 -25.46 -14.01 21.70
CA HIS A 112 -25.30 -12.86 22.58
C HIS A 112 -24.08 -12.02 22.17
N VAL A 113 -24.28 -10.71 22.02
CA VAL A 113 -23.19 -9.76 21.82
C VAL A 113 -22.77 -9.11 23.12
N VAL A 114 -21.46 -8.88 23.25
CA VAL A 114 -20.83 -8.27 24.42
C VAL A 114 -20.02 -7.05 23.98
N PRO A 115 -19.90 -6.00 24.83
CA PRO A 115 -18.98 -4.89 24.58
C PRO A 115 -17.54 -5.38 24.52
N ILE A 116 -16.83 -5.05 23.44
CA ILE A 116 -15.41 -5.41 23.25
C ILE A 116 -14.48 -4.22 23.50
N ALA A 117 -14.91 -3.02 23.10
CA ALA A 117 -14.14 -1.79 23.23
C ALA A 117 -15.08 -0.58 23.17
N ALA A 118 -14.60 0.56 23.63
CA ALA A 118 -15.34 1.81 23.56
C ALA A 118 -14.42 2.98 23.20
N PHE A 119 -14.98 3.98 22.52
CA PHE A 119 -14.38 5.30 22.42
C PHE A 119 -15.13 6.26 23.35
N SER A 120 -14.38 7.12 24.03
CA SER A 120 -14.94 8.23 24.79
C SER A 120 -14.13 9.50 24.56
N GLY A 121 -14.82 10.59 24.20
CA GLY A 121 -14.18 11.87 23.91
C GLY A 121 -15.14 12.93 23.42
N ARG A 122 -14.64 13.77 22.51
CA ARG A 122 -15.40 14.86 21.91
C ARG A 122 -15.47 14.72 20.40
N ARG A 123 -16.63 15.06 19.84
CA ARG A 123 -16.86 15.25 18.41
C ARG A 123 -17.06 16.74 18.15
N ALA A 124 -16.31 17.29 17.22
CA ALA A 124 -16.42 18.69 16.80
C ALA A 124 -16.65 18.76 15.29
N ALA A 125 -17.76 19.37 14.88
CA ALA A 125 -18.12 19.54 13.47
C ALA A 125 -17.90 20.99 13.01
N MET A 126 -17.27 21.16 11.85
CA MET A 126 -16.87 22.44 11.27
C MET A 126 -17.30 22.50 9.80
N ARG A 127 -18.00 23.56 9.40
CA ARG A 127 -18.27 23.86 7.98
C ARG A 127 -17.18 24.79 7.46
N LEU A 128 -16.50 24.37 6.41
CA LEU A 128 -15.34 25.06 5.85
C LEU A 128 -15.65 25.48 4.41
N ALA A 129 -15.57 26.78 4.12
CA ALA A 129 -15.58 27.31 2.77
C ALA A 129 -14.13 27.28 2.23
N THR A 130 -13.78 26.22 1.50
CA THR A 130 -12.45 26.09 0.90
C THR A 130 -12.45 26.69 -0.52
N PRO A 131 -11.28 27.07 -1.07
CA PRO A 131 -11.19 27.61 -2.43
C PRO A 131 -11.80 26.69 -3.50
N GLU A 132 -11.70 25.38 -3.30
CA GLU A 132 -12.16 24.37 -4.25
C GLU A 132 -13.62 23.92 -4.01
N GLY A 133 -14.27 24.42 -2.95
CA GLY A 133 -15.66 24.08 -2.60
C GLY A 133 -15.90 23.92 -1.09
N PRO A 134 -17.15 23.74 -0.65
CA PRO A 134 -17.46 23.51 0.76
C PRO A 134 -16.97 22.13 1.23
N VAL A 135 -16.41 22.07 2.43
CA VAL A 135 -16.02 20.84 3.12
C VAL A 135 -16.61 20.82 4.53
N GLN A 136 -17.27 19.73 4.89
CA GLN A 136 -17.64 19.42 6.26
C GLN A 136 -16.50 18.62 6.91
N ALA A 137 -15.87 19.19 7.93
CA ALA A 137 -14.88 18.51 8.75
C ALA A 137 -15.52 18.04 10.06
N VAL A 138 -15.20 16.81 10.49
CA VAL A 138 -15.61 16.26 11.79
C VAL A 138 -14.37 15.71 12.48
N LEU A 139 -13.96 16.35 13.57
CA LEU A 139 -12.87 15.89 14.43
C LEU A 139 -13.45 15.07 15.58
N LEU A 140 -13.02 13.81 15.68
CA LEU A 140 -13.23 12.94 16.83
C LEU A 140 -11.91 12.85 17.60
N ALA A 141 -11.89 13.27 18.86
CA ALA A 141 -10.66 13.24 19.69
C ALA A 141 -10.99 12.77 21.11
N GLY A 142 -10.26 11.78 21.61
CA GLY A 142 -10.54 11.15 22.90
C GLY A 142 -9.66 9.96 23.19
N LYS A 143 -10.21 8.97 23.89
CA LYS A 143 -9.55 7.72 24.24
C LYS A 143 -10.31 6.54 23.66
N LEU A 144 -9.55 5.60 23.12
CA LEU A 144 -9.99 4.24 22.83
C LEU A 144 -9.72 3.39 24.07
N ARG A 145 -10.70 2.60 24.50
CA ARG A 145 -10.69 1.86 25.77
C ARG A 145 -11.09 0.41 25.51
N ALA A 146 -10.36 -0.50 26.10
CA ALA A 146 -10.76 -1.87 26.34
C ALA A 146 -10.68 -2.17 27.84
N VAL A 147 -11.05 -3.39 28.25
CA VAL A 147 -11.01 -3.78 29.67
C VAL A 147 -9.59 -3.65 30.26
N ALA A 148 -8.58 -4.07 29.51
CA ALA A 148 -7.20 -4.15 29.98
C ALA A 148 -6.33 -2.94 29.64
N ASP A 149 -6.76 -2.07 28.72
CA ASP A 149 -5.89 -1.02 28.17
C ASP A 149 -6.69 0.19 27.66
N GLU A 150 -6.05 1.36 27.65
CA GLU A 150 -6.57 2.58 27.04
C GLU A 150 -5.48 3.36 26.31
N ARG A 151 -5.84 4.00 25.19
CA ARG A 151 -4.92 4.87 24.47
C ARG A 151 -5.61 6.09 23.86
N PRO A 152 -4.93 7.24 23.75
CA PRO A 152 -5.50 8.39 23.07
C PRO A 152 -5.63 8.12 21.56
N VAL A 153 -6.64 8.73 20.94
CA VAL A 153 -6.89 8.61 19.50
C VAL A 153 -7.58 9.86 18.97
N ALA A 154 -7.24 10.24 17.74
CA ALA A 154 -7.94 11.26 17.00
C ALA A 154 -8.17 10.86 15.53
N ARG A 155 -9.36 11.21 15.03
CA ARG A 155 -9.80 11.00 13.65
C ARG A 155 -10.38 12.28 13.08
N LEU A 156 -10.01 12.60 11.86
CA LEU A 156 -10.56 13.71 11.09
C LEU A 156 -11.29 13.15 9.88
N LEU A 157 -12.61 13.29 9.86
CA LEU A 157 -13.43 12.99 8.68
C LEU A 157 -13.63 14.28 7.88
N LEU A 158 -13.32 14.24 6.58
CA LEU A 158 -13.56 15.31 5.63
C LEU A 158 -14.60 14.85 4.62
N GLN A 159 -15.67 15.62 4.44
CA GLN A 159 -16.75 15.32 3.51
C GLN A 159 -17.05 16.49 2.57
N GLY A 160 -17.16 16.22 1.28
CA GLY A 160 -17.41 17.23 0.24
C GLY A 160 -17.09 16.71 -1.16
N GLU A 161 -16.94 17.61 -2.12
CA GLU A 161 -16.48 17.26 -3.46
C GLU A 161 -15.02 16.77 -3.45
N PRO A 162 -14.63 15.79 -4.30
CA PRO A 162 -13.29 15.21 -4.28
C PRO A 162 -12.15 16.23 -4.35
N GLY A 163 -12.29 17.26 -5.19
CA GLY A 163 -11.30 18.35 -5.30
C GLY A 163 -11.13 19.14 -4.00
N ALA A 164 -12.23 19.47 -3.33
CA ALA A 164 -12.22 20.23 -2.08
C ALA A 164 -11.68 19.43 -0.90
N VAL A 165 -12.06 18.15 -0.79
CA VAL A 165 -11.55 17.25 0.24
C VAL A 165 -10.04 17.06 0.09
N LEU A 166 -9.56 16.76 -1.12
CA LEU A 166 -8.13 16.55 -1.39
C LEU A 166 -7.31 17.84 -1.24
N GLY A 167 -7.85 18.98 -1.68
CA GLY A 167 -7.20 20.28 -1.53
C GLY A 167 -6.99 20.65 -0.07
N LEU A 168 -8.03 20.48 0.77
CA LEU A 168 -7.90 20.70 2.22
C LEU A 168 -6.96 19.69 2.86
N ALA A 169 -7.07 18.40 2.54
CA ALA A 169 -6.19 17.37 3.07
C ALA A 169 -4.72 17.65 2.73
N GLY A 170 -4.41 18.12 1.51
CA GLY A 170 -3.08 18.52 1.09
C GLY A 170 -2.50 19.67 1.92
N ARG A 171 -3.30 20.73 2.15
CA ARG A 171 -2.89 21.85 3.01
C ARG A 171 -2.63 21.43 4.46
N LEU A 172 -3.45 20.54 5.00
CA LEU A 172 -3.28 20.02 6.35
C LEU A 172 -2.07 19.07 6.46
N ALA A 173 -1.87 18.21 5.46
CA ALA A 173 -0.76 17.27 5.42
C ALA A 173 0.60 17.95 5.20
N ALA A 174 0.66 19.21 4.78
CA ALA A 174 1.91 19.96 4.75
C ALA A 174 2.53 20.05 6.16
N ASP A 175 1.71 20.40 7.16
CA ASP A 175 2.18 20.72 8.51
C ASP A 175 1.84 19.66 9.56
N LEU A 176 0.82 18.82 9.31
CA LEU A 176 0.34 17.81 10.25
C LEU A 176 0.64 16.39 9.74
N PRO A 177 0.87 15.41 10.64
CA PRO A 177 1.02 14.00 10.30
C PRO A 177 -0.35 13.38 9.93
N LEU A 178 -0.95 13.89 8.87
CA LEU A 178 -2.27 13.52 8.37
C LEU A 178 -2.14 12.43 7.30
N LEU A 179 -2.58 11.23 7.61
CA LEU A 179 -2.64 10.09 6.69
C LEU A 179 -3.96 9.34 6.87
N PRO A 180 -4.48 8.66 5.84
CA PRO A 180 -5.57 7.72 6.04
C PRO A 180 -5.21 6.67 7.11
N PRO A 181 -6.13 6.30 8.01
CA PRO A 181 -5.87 5.28 8.99
C PRO A 181 -5.81 3.89 8.33
N HIS A 182 -4.86 3.07 8.77
CA HIS A 182 -4.66 1.70 8.27
C HIS A 182 -5.72 0.70 8.79
N ALA A 183 -6.56 1.11 9.74
CA ALA A 183 -7.66 0.34 10.28
C ALA A 183 -8.82 1.25 10.73
N ALA A 184 -10.04 0.72 10.70
CA ALA A 184 -11.20 1.40 11.27
C ALA A 184 -11.05 1.53 12.79
N LEU A 185 -11.70 2.53 13.40
CA LEU A 185 -11.61 2.73 14.85
C LEU A 185 -12.14 1.53 15.65
N ALA A 186 -13.20 0.87 15.16
CA ALA A 186 -13.72 -0.37 15.73
C ALA A 186 -12.70 -1.52 15.69
N GLU A 187 -11.97 -1.66 14.57
CA GLU A 187 -10.93 -2.67 14.39
C GLU A 187 -9.73 -2.43 15.29
N GLU A 188 -9.36 -1.15 15.46
CA GLU A 188 -8.38 -0.71 16.45
C GLU A 188 -8.82 -1.01 17.88
N GLY A 189 -10.11 -0.84 18.20
CA GLY A 189 -10.67 -1.15 19.52
C GLY A 189 -10.63 -2.63 19.83
N ARG A 190 -11.04 -3.45 18.86
CA ARG A 190 -10.92 -4.92 18.94
C ARG A 190 -9.46 -5.36 19.13
N ALA A 191 -8.50 -4.77 18.40
CA ALA A 191 -7.08 -5.08 18.57
C ALA A 191 -6.58 -4.75 19.98
N LEU A 192 -6.95 -3.57 20.50
CA LEU A 192 -6.64 -3.14 21.86
C LEU A 192 -7.19 -4.13 22.91
N ALA A 193 -8.43 -4.59 22.73
CA ALA A 193 -9.06 -5.55 23.62
C ALA A 193 -8.40 -6.93 23.64
N ARG A 194 -7.74 -7.32 22.55
CA ARG A 194 -7.05 -8.61 22.41
C ARG A 194 -5.55 -8.54 22.68
N GLY A 195 -4.97 -7.35 22.88
CA GLY A 195 -3.53 -7.18 22.97
C GLY A 195 -2.80 -7.52 21.65
N GLU A 196 -3.47 -7.31 20.52
CA GLU A 196 -2.98 -7.62 19.18
C GLU A 196 -2.81 -6.36 18.32
N ALA A 197 -2.08 -6.47 17.21
CA ALA A 197 -2.07 -5.43 16.18
C ALA A 197 -3.41 -5.38 15.41
N PRO A 198 -3.87 -4.18 14.98
CA PRO A 198 -5.02 -4.08 14.07
C PRO A 198 -4.80 -4.93 12.82
N ARG A 199 -5.82 -5.66 12.36
CA ARG A 199 -5.70 -6.41 11.12
C ARG A 199 -5.65 -5.41 9.98
N PRO A 200 -4.68 -5.55 9.06
CA PRO A 200 -4.63 -4.70 7.90
C PRO A 200 -5.74 -5.08 6.94
N ARG A 201 -6.36 -4.06 6.34
CA ARG A 201 -7.42 -4.22 5.34
C ARG A 201 -6.94 -5.03 4.12
N ARG A 202 -5.69 -4.84 3.71
CA ARG A 202 -5.07 -5.48 2.55
C ARG A 202 -3.66 -5.97 2.89
N ARG A 203 -3.25 -7.08 2.29
CA ARG A 203 -1.88 -7.64 2.35
C ARG A 203 -1.51 -8.18 0.97
N GLY A 204 -0.21 -8.28 0.70
CA GLY A 204 0.27 -8.97 -0.49
C GLY A 204 -0.20 -8.35 -1.81
N PRO A 205 -0.32 -9.15 -2.89
CA PRO A 205 -0.75 -8.66 -4.20
C PRO A 205 -2.26 -8.35 -4.22
N PRO A 206 -2.73 -7.42 -5.07
CA PRO A 206 -4.16 -7.22 -5.29
C PRO A 206 -4.77 -8.44 -6.00
N ASP A 207 -6.02 -8.75 -5.68
CA ASP A 207 -6.84 -9.67 -6.46
C ASP A 207 -7.68 -8.86 -7.47
N LEU A 208 -7.52 -9.16 -8.75
CA LEU A 208 -8.18 -8.46 -9.85
C LEU A 208 -9.24 -9.32 -10.56
N ALA A 209 -9.54 -10.52 -10.08
CA ALA A 209 -10.47 -11.43 -10.76
C ALA A 209 -11.87 -10.84 -10.94
N GLY A 210 -12.33 -10.02 -10.00
CA GLY A 210 -13.65 -9.37 -10.05
C GLY A 210 -13.71 -8.06 -10.85
N ALA A 211 -12.59 -7.57 -11.39
CA ALA A 211 -12.58 -6.30 -12.12
C ALA A 211 -13.09 -6.49 -13.56
N ALA A 212 -14.28 -5.94 -13.83
CA ALA A 212 -14.92 -6.05 -15.14
C ALA A 212 -14.16 -5.33 -16.26
N THR A 213 -13.53 -4.20 -15.94
CA THR A 213 -12.81 -3.35 -16.92
C THR A 213 -11.38 -3.05 -16.48
N VAL A 214 -10.57 -2.63 -17.44
CA VAL A 214 -9.19 -2.16 -17.22
C VAL A 214 -9.13 -1.02 -16.20
N GLU A 215 -10.05 -0.04 -16.25
CA GLU A 215 -10.08 1.05 -15.26
C GLU A 215 -10.38 0.56 -13.85
N LEU A 216 -11.36 -0.32 -13.68
CA LEU A 216 -11.69 -0.88 -12.37
C LEU A 216 -10.52 -1.68 -11.79
N ALA A 217 -9.79 -2.40 -12.64
CA ALA A 217 -8.59 -3.13 -12.25
C ALA A 217 -7.47 -2.19 -11.78
N LEU A 218 -7.23 -1.09 -12.50
CA LEU A 218 -6.25 -0.07 -12.12
C LEU A 218 -6.61 0.58 -10.78
N LEU A 219 -7.87 0.97 -10.60
CA LEU A 219 -8.35 1.58 -9.35
C LEU A 219 -8.23 0.61 -8.17
N ALA A 220 -8.63 -0.66 -8.35
CA ALA A 220 -8.49 -1.69 -7.33
C ALA A 220 -7.02 -1.92 -6.95
N ALA A 221 -6.12 -2.00 -7.93
CA ALA A 221 -4.69 -2.22 -7.70
C ALA A 221 -4.02 -1.04 -6.97
N ILE A 222 -4.30 0.21 -7.38
CA ILE A 222 -3.75 1.41 -6.72
C ILE A 222 -4.25 1.49 -5.26
N GLY A 223 -5.57 1.35 -5.05
CA GLY A 223 -6.17 1.42 -3.71
C GLY A 223 -5.63 0.35 -2.77
N HIS A 224 -5.54 -0.89 -3.24
CA HIS A 224 -4.97 -2.01 -2.48
C HIS A 224 -3.53 -1.76 -2.09
N LEU A 225 -2.67 -1.36 -3.03
CA LEU A 225 -1.24 -1.24 -2.77
C LEU A 225 -0.91 0.02 -1.94
N LEU A 226 -1.73 1.07 -2.01
CA LEU A 226 -1.66 2.20 -1.07
C LEU A 226 -1.99 1.77 0.37
N GLU A 227 -3.04 0.96 0.57
CA GLU A 227 -3.34 0.38 1.89
C GLU A 227 -2.17 -0.47 2.41
N VAL A 228 -1.59 -1.32 1.56
CA VAL A 228 -0.38 -2.10 1.92
C VAL A 228 0.76 -1.16 2.35
N MET A 229 1.01 -0.08 1.62
CA MET A 229 2.05 0.89 1.99
C MET A 229 1.77 1.56 3.35
N LEU A 230 0.53 1.98 3.60
CA LEU A 230 0.14 2.61 4.87
C LEU A 230 0.32 1.66 6.06
N VAL A 231 0.02 0.37 5.88
CA VAL A 231 0.23 -0.68 6.90
C VAL A 231 1.72 -0.92 7.16
N GLN A 232 2.56 -0.92 6.13
CA GLN A 232 4.00 -1.23 6.27
C GLN A 232 4.85 -0.03 6.74
N ALA A 233 4.40 1.21 6.50
CA ALA A 233 5.18 2.40 6.86
C ALA A 233 5.53 2.47 8.37
N PRO A 234 4.64 2.18 9.32
CA PRO A 234 5.01 2.07 10.73
C PRO A 234 5.98 0.93 11.04
N ALA A 235 5.98 -0.16 10.28
CA ALA A 235 6.86 -1.31 10.49
C ALA A 235 8.29 -1.08 9.96
N CYS A 236 8.51 -0.07 9.12
CA CYS A 236 9.83 0.32 8.59
C CYS A 236 10.68 1.03 9.66
N ARG A 237 11.07 0.32 10.71
CA ARG A 237 11.92 0.81 11.80
C ARG A 237 12.90 -0.26 12.25
N LEU A 238 14.08 0.15 12.70
CA LEU A 238 15.17 -0.79 13.00
C LEU A 238 14.79 -1.87 14.03
N GLY A 239 14.09 -1.49 15.10
CA GLY A 239 13.68 -2.40 16.18
C GLY A 239 12.56 -3.38 15.82
N ALA A 240 11.97 -3.28 14.62
CA ALA A 240 10.93 -4.20 14.14
C ALA A 240 11.49 -5.30 13.20
N GLY A 241 12.80 -5.31 12.95
CA GLY A 241 13.43 -6.21 11.99
C GLY A 241 13.26 -5.79 10.52
N PRO A 242 13.82 -6.56 9.58
CA PRO A 242 13.90 -6.19 8.15
C PRO A 242 12.58 -6.35 7.38
N GLU A 243 11.59 -7.03 7.96
CA GLU A 243 10.41 -7.48 7.23
C GLU A 243 9.52 -6.31 6.78
N GLY A 244 9.34 -5.28 7.60
CA GLY A 244 8.57 -4.10 7.22
C GLY A 244 9.15 -3.38 5.99
N VAL A 245 10.47 -3.21 5.95
CA VAL A 245 11.18 -2.62 4.80
C VAL A 245 11.08 -3.52 3.57
N HIS A 246 11.20 -4.85 3.76
CA HIS A 246 11.03 -5.81 2.69
C HIS A 246 9.63 -5.73 2.05
N GLN A 247 8.57 -5.79 2.86
CA GLN A 247 7.19 -5.74 2.38
C GLN A 247 6.83 -4.39 1.75
N MET A 248 7.31 -3.27 2.34
CA MET A 248 7.14 -1.94 1.74
C MET A 248 7.76 -1.86 0.34
N ARG A 249 8.97 -2.40 0.15
CA ARG A 249 9.64 -2.45 -1.16
C ARG A 249 8.90 -3.35 -2.14
N VAL A 250 8.40 -4.51 -1.70
CA VAL A 250 7.57 -5.40 -2.53
C VAL A 250 6.31 -4.67 -3.00
N GLY A 251 5.59 -4.01 -2.09
CA GLY A 251 4.39 -3.22 -2.39
C GLY A 251 4.66 -2.09 -3.39
N LEU A 252 5.71 -1.28 -3.16
CA LEU A 252 6.10 -0.19 -4.06
C LEU A 252 6.45 -0.69 -5.45
N ARG A 253 7.24 -1.77 -5.54
CA ARG A 253 7.62 -2.34 -6.83
C ARG A 253 6.41 -2.86 -7.60
N ARG A 254 5.46 -3.50 -6.91
CA ARG A 254 4.18 -3.91 -7.50
C ARG A 254 3.38 -2.71 -8.00
N LEU A 255 3.26 -1.65 -7.19
CA LEU A 255 2.50 -0.47 -7.57
C LEU A 255 3.11 0.21 -8.80
N ARG A 256 4.43 0.38 -8.84
CA ARG A 256 5.13 0.90 -10.03
C ARG A 256 4.95 0.01 -11.26
N SER A 257 4.96 -1.31 -11.09
CA SER A 257 4.67 -2.24 -12.18
C SER A 257 3.22 -2.12 -12.68
N VAL A 258 2.24 -1.98 -11.78
CA VAL A 258 0.84 -1.68 -12.11
C VAL A 258 0.76 -0.42 -12.98
N LEU A 259 1.37 0.69 -12.55
CA LEU A 259 1.35 1.94 -13.33
C LEU A 259 1.94 1.75 -14.74
N LYS A 260 2.99 0.95 -14.88
CA LYS A 260 3.60 0.64 -16.19
C LYS A 260 2.71 -0.24 -17.06
N VAL A 261 2.05 -1.24 -16.48
CA VAL A 261 1.14 -2.16 -17.17
C VAL A 261 -0.05 -1.41 -17.76
N PHE A 262 -0.66 -0.53 -16.96
CA PHE A 262 -1.85 0.22 -17.37
C PHE A 262 -1.53 1.54 -18.10
N ARG A 263 -0.25 1.91 -18.25
CA ARG A 263 0.18 3.13 -18.96
C ARG A 263 -0.43 3.29 -20.37
N PRO A 264 -0.58 2.23 -21.19
CA PRO A 264 -1.23 2.36 -22.50
C PRO A 264 -2.70 2.80 -22.44
N ALA A 265 -3.40 2.64 -21.32
CA ALA A 265 -4.80 3.05 -21.14
C ALA A 265 -4.93 4.33 -20.27
N ALA A 266 -4.11 4.47 -19.23
CA ALA A 266 -4.23 5.52 -18.21
C ALA A 266 -3.03 6.49 -18.14
N GLY A 267 -2.14 6.44 -19.14
CA GLY A 267 -0.94 7.28 -19.19
C GLY A 267 -1.26 8.77 -19.21
N GLY A 268 -0.48 9.57 -18.49
CA GLY A 268 -0.60 11.03 -18.47
C GLY A 268 0.31 11.66 -17.42
N PRO A 269 0.36 13.00 -17.34
CA PRO A 269 1.26 13.71 -16.43
C PRO A 269 1.07 13.33 -14.95
N ALA A 270 -0.18 13.17 -14.51
CA ALA A 270 -0.50 12.79 -13.13
C ALA A 270 0.05 11.40 -12.76
N LEU A 271 -0.09 10.42 -13.65
CA LEU A 271 0.42 9.05 -13.43
C LEU A 271 1.96 9.01 -13.42
N GLN A 272 2.59 9.81 -14.28
CA GLN A 272 4.05 9.92 -14.37
C GLN A 272 4.65 10.59 -13.13
N HIS A 273 4.04 11.67 -12.66
CA HIS A 273 4.42 12.35 -11.42
C HIS A 273 4.33 11.40 -10.22
N PHE A 274 3.22 10.63 -10.13
CA PHE A 274 3.05 9.64 -9.08
C PHE A 274 4.11 8.51 -9.17
N ASP A 275 4.42 7.94 -10.35
CA ASP A 275 5.51 6.94 -10.48
C ASP A 275 6.88 7.52 -10.07
N ALA A 276 7.14 8.79 -10.38
CA ALA A 276 8.38 9.46 -9.97
C ALA A 276 8.47 9.58 -8.43
N GLY A 277 7.38 9.94 -7.76
CA GLY A 277 7.31 9.96 -6.30
C GLY A 277 7.50 8.57 -5.68
N LEU A 278 6.87 7.53 -6.25
CA LEU A 278 7.08 6.14 -5.83
C LEU A 278 8.53 5.69 -6.05
N LYS A 279 9.18 6.11 -7.14
CA LYS A 279 10.60 5.86 -7.38
C LYS A 279 11.46 6.53 -6.31
N ALA A 280 11.22 7.80 -6.01
CA ALA A 280 11.97 8.52 -4.99
C ALA A 280 11.88 7.83 -3.62
N LEU A 281 10.69 7.35 -3.24
CA LEU A 281 10.51 6.57 -2.01
C LEU A 281 11.24 5.21 -2.07
N ALA A 282 11.17 4.51 -3.20
CA ALA A 282 11.88 3.25 -3.38
C ALA A 282 13.41 3.40 -3.25
N ASP A 283 13.95 4.52 -3.75
CA ASP A 283 15.37 4.87 -3.64
C ASP A 283 15.77 5.14 -2.18
N ARG A 284 14.86 5.73 -1.35
CA ARG A 284 15.08 5.91 0.10
C ARG A 284 15.05 4.60 0.90
N LEU A 285 14.26 3.62 0.46
CA LEU A 285 14.20 2.28 1.06
C LEU A 285 15.40 1.39 0.68
N GLY A 286 16.08 1.69 -0.43
CA GLY A 286 17.20 0.92 -0.98
C GLY A 286 18.27 0.63 0.06
N PRO A 287 18.94 1.66 0.62
CA PRO A 287 20.05 1.47 1.54
C PRO A 287 19.71 0.59 2.75
N ALA A 288 18.53 0.79 3.37
CA ALA A 288 18.12 -0.02 4.52
C ALA A 288 17.99 -1.50 4.15
N ARG A 289 17.33 -1.80 3.01
CA ARG A 289 17.18 -3.17 2.53
C ARG A 289 18.50 -3.78 2.10
N ASP A 290 19.37 -3.02 1.45
CA ASP A 290 20.64 -3.52 0.94
C ASP A 290 21.54 -3.95 2.11
N TRP A 291 21.57 -3.16 3.20
CA TRP A 291 22.27 -3.55 4.42
C TRP A 291 21.60 -4.71 5.17
N ASP A 292 20.25 -4.76 5.25
CA ASP A 292 19.54 -5.91 5.83
C ASP A 292 19.87 -7.21 5.09
N VAL A 293 19.90 -7.18 3.74
CA VAL A 293 20.24 -8.33 2.91
C VAL A 293 21.71 -8.72 3.05
N PHE A 294 22.61 -7.74 3.08
CA PHE A 294 24.03 -8.01 3.28
C PHE A 294 24.28 -8.67 4.64
N LEU A 295 23.77 -8.09 5.73
CA LEU A 295 23.99 -8.58 7.10
C LEU A 295 23.32 -9.94 7.35
N GLY A 296 22.11 -10.16 6.83
CA GLY A 296 21.40 -11.44 6.94
C GLY A 296 21.84 -12.52 5.94
N GLY A 297 22.67 -12.17 4.96
CA GLY A 297 23.13 -13.06 3.89
C GLY A 297 24.65 -13.23 3.92
N LEU A 298 25.33 -12.55 3.01
CA LEU A 298 26.78 -12.67 2.82
C LEU A 298 27.57 -12.35 4.11
N GLY A 299 27.18 -11.32 4.84
CA GLY A 299 27.82 -10.93 6.10
C GLY A 299 27.73 -12.01 7.18
N ALA A 300 26.56 -12.63 7.34
CA ALA A 300 26.38 -13.76 8.25
C ALA A 300 27.24 -14.97 7.85
N GLN A 301 27.27 -15.31 6.56
CA GLN A 301 28.08 -16.41 6.03
C GLN A 301 29.58 -16.17 6.24
N LEU A 302 30.06 -14.93 6.07
CA LEU A 302 31.44 -14.56 6.36
C LEU A 302 31.78 -14.71 7.85
N ALA A 303 30.87 -14.33 8.74
CA ALA A 303 31.04 -14.47 10.18
C ALA A 303 31.15 -15.94 10.60
N GLU A 304 30.31 -16.81 10.00
CA GLU A 304 30.32 -18.26 10.25
C GLU A 304 31.56 -18.94 9.69
N ALA A 305 31.98 -18.58 8.47
CA ALA A 305 33.13 -19.18 7.82
C ALA A 305 34.48 -18.77 8.44
N MET A 306 34.54 -17.59 9.07
CA MET A 306 35.76 -17.02 9.66
C MET A 306 35.53 -16.56 11.11
N PRO A 307 35.23 -17.49 12.03
CA PRO A 307 34.91 -17.15 13.41
C PRO A 307 36.11 -16.50 14.10
N GLY A 308 35.88 -15.37 14.78
CA GLY A 308 36.92 -14.64 15.52
C GLY A 308 37.84 -13.77 14.67
N GLU A 309 37.68 -13.73 13.34
CA GLU A 309 38.48 -12.87 12.47
C GLU A 309 38.10 -11.38 12.68
N ARG A 310 38.99 -10.64 13.35
CA ARG A 310 38.78 -9.24 13.74
C ARG A 310 38.46 -8.32 12.56
N ARG A 311 39.02 -8.59 11.38
CA ARG A 311 38.78 -7.79 10.18
C ARG A 311 37.35 -7.96 9.65
N ILE A 312 36.80 -9.17 9.69
CA ILE A 312 35.39 -9.45 9.37
C ILE A 312 34.48 -8.82 10.42
N ALA A 313 34.82 -8.94 11.72
CA ALA A 313 34.05 -8.28 12.77
C ALA A 313 33.99 -6.74 12.58
N SER A 314 35.09 -6.12 12.16
CA SER A 314 35.15 -4.70 11.82
C SER A 314 34.25 -4.34 10.62
N LEU A 315 34.24 -5.19 9.58
CA LEU A 315 33.37 -5.03 8.42
C LEU A 315 31.89 -5.05 8.82
N LEU A 316 31.48 -6.04 9.62
CA LEU A 316 30.09 -6.19 10.06
C LEU A 316 29.64 -5.04 10.97
N LYS A 317 30.53 -4.57 11.85
CA LYS A 317 30.28 -3.38 12.67
C LYS A 317 30.05 -2.13 11.82
N ALA A 318 30.86 -1.94 10.77
CA ALA A 318 30.69 -0.81 9.85
C ALA A 318 29.38 -0.91 9.06
N ALA A 319 29.02 -2.12 8.59
CA ALA A 319 27.75 -2.38 7.93
C ALA A 319 26.53 -2.10 8.83
N GLU A 320 26.57 -2.50 10.10
CA GLU A 320 25.51 -2.20 11.07
C GLU A 320 25.37 -0.69 11.32
N ALA A 321 26.47 0.05 11.40
CA ALA A 321 26.43 1.51 11.52
C ALA A 321 25.75 2.17 10.30
N ARG A 322 26.02 1.67 9.10
CA ARG A 322 25.35 2.14 7.87
C ARG A 322 23.88 1.76 7.84
N ARG A 323 23.53 0.55 8.28
CA ARG A 323 22.14 0.10 8.45
C ARG A 323 21.38 1.03 9.38
N GLN A 324 21.90 1.30 10.58
CA GLN A 324 21.31 2.22 11.54
C GLN A 324 21.05 3.60 10.92
N ALA A 325 22.04 4.19 10.25
CA ALA A 325 21.91 5.48 9.58
C ALA A 325 20.84 5.46 8.48
N ALA A 326 20.77 4.38 7.69
CA ALA A 326 19.76 4.19 6.66
C ALA A 326 18.34 4.12 7.24
N TYR A 327 18.15 3.43 8.36
CA TYR A 327 16.85 3.36 9.05
C TYR A 327 16.42 4.70 9.65
N VAL A 328 17.37 5.50 10.18
CA VAL A 328 17.08 6.87 10.66
C VAL A 328 16.61 7.75 9.49
N ALA A 329 17.33 7.75 8.37
CA ALA A 329 16.96 8.51 7.19
C ALA A 329 15.62 8.06 6.59
N LEU A 330 15.37 6.74 6.55
CA LEU A 330 14.11 6.18 6.09
C LEU A 330 12.94 6.62 6.98
N ARG A 331 13.12 6.59 8.30
CA ARG A 331 12.06 7.01 9.24
C ARG A 331 11.70 8.48 9.04
N ALA A 332 12.71 9.36 8.92
CA ALA A 332 12.49 10.77 8.64
C ALA A 332 11.73 11.00 7.33
N ALA A 333 12.00 10.20 6.29
CA ALA A 333 11.28 10.28 5.01
C ALA A 333 9.81 9.83 5.13
N LEU A 334 9.54 8.76 5.87
CA LEU A 334 8.19 8.22 6.07
C LEU A 334 7.33 9.08 7.02
N ASP A 335 7.96 9.75 7.99
CA ASP A 335 7.30 10.74 8.87
C ASP A 335 7.15 12.12 8.22
N GLY A 336 7.87 12.35 7.12
CA GLY A 336 7.94 13.64 6.44
C GLY A 336 6.74 13.95 5.53
N PRO A 337 6.61 15.21 5.10
CA PRO A 337 5.55 15.65 4.19
C PRO A 337 5.59 14.93 2.84
N ALA A 338 6.76 14.55 2.34
CA ALA A 338 6.90 13.88 1.05
C ALA A 338 6.09 12.57 0.97
N PHE A 339 6.10 11.75 2.03
CA PHE A 339 5.30 10.53 2.08
C PHE A 339 3.80 10.82 2.14
N ARG A 340 3.38 11.83 2.90
CA ARG A 340 1.98 12.23 3.02
C ARG A 340 1.43 12.76 1.69
N THR A 341 2.18 13.63 1.03
CA THR A 341 1.85 14.12 -0.31
C THR A 341 1.74 12.98 -1.31
N LEU A 342 2.69 12.03 -1.30
CA LEU A 342 2.64 10.86 -2.18
C LEU A 342 1.38 10.02 -1.97
N VAL A 343 0.96 9.80 -0.72
CA VAL A 343 -0.31 9.10 -0.43
C VAL A 343 -1.51 9.88 -0.96
N LEU A 344 -1.55 11.20 -0.74
CA LEU A 344 -2.64 12.06 -1.22
C LEU A 344 -2.69 12.14 -2.76
N GLU A 345 -1.55 12.11 -3.45
CA GLU A 345 -1.47 12.01 -4.90
C GLU A 345 -2.11 10.71 -5.39
N GLY A 346 -1.82 9.59 -4.73
CA GLY A 346 -2.44 8.29 -4.99
C GLY A 346 -3.96 8.31 -4.79
N LEU A 347 -4.45 8.92 -3.70
CA LEU A 347 -5.90 9.16 -3.51
C LEU A 347 -6.48 10.04 -4.62
N GLY A 348 -5.72 11.06 -5.05
CA GLY A 348 -6.08 11.94 -6.16
C GLY A 348 -6.27 11.19 -7.48
N LEU A 349 -5.46 10.17 -7.77
CA LEU A 349 -5.66 9.31 -8.94
C LEU A 349 -6.96 8.51 -8.84
N LEU A 350 -7.21 7.90 -7.68
CA LEU A 350 -8.41 7.08 -7.44
C LEU A 350 -9.71 7.87 -7.59
N LEU A 351 -9.71 9.10 -7.05
CA LEU A 351 -10.93 9.89 -6.90
C LEU A 351 -11.21 10.80 -8.09
N ARG A 352 -10.17 11.38 -8.71
CA ARG A 352 -10.34 12.34 -9.82
C ARG A 352 -10.20 11.70 -11.19
N ARG A 353 -9.65 10.48 -11.27
CA ARG A 353 -9.42 9.73 -12.51
C ARG A 353 -8.89 10.63 -13.64
N PRO A 354 -7.74 11.30 -13.43
CA PRO A 354 -7.30 12.40 -14.30
C PRO A 354 -7.09 11.98 -15.76
N TRP A 355 -6.89 10.69 -16.03
CA TRP A 355 -6.82 10.13 -17.38
C TRP A 355 -8.16 10.20 -18.15
N ARG A 356 -9.31 10.41 -17.49
CA ARG A 356 -10.63 10.66 -18.11
C ARG A 356 -10.91 12.16 -18.33
N ALA A 357 -10.08 13.06 -17.80
CA ALA A 357 -10.29 14.50 -17.90
C ALA A 357 -9.82 15.10 -19.24
N ALA A 358 -9.09 14.34 -20.04
CA ALA A 358 -8.66 14.75 -21.37
C ALA A 358 -9.85 14.76 -22.34
N GLN A 359 -9.98 15.84 -23.12
CA GLN A 359 -10.96 15.92 -24.20
C GLN A 359 -10.45 15.08 -25.38
N PRO A 360 -11.27 14.18 -25.95
CA PRO A 360 -10.88 13.35 -27.08
C PRO A 360 -10.88 14.17 -28.37
N ASP A 361 -9.99 15.16 -28.48
CA ASP A 361 -9.83 15.97 -29.69
C ASP A 361 -9.01 15.21 -30.76
N ALA A 362 -8.29 14.16 -30.35
CA ALA A 362 -7.42 13.34 -31.20
C ALA A 362 -7.87 11.85 -31.21
N PRO A 363 -7.83 11.16 -32.38
CA PRO A 363 -8.18 9.73 -32.47
C PRO A 363 -7.39 8.81 -31.53
N GLU A 364 -6.10 9.08 -31.33
CA GLU A 364 -5.25 8.31 -30.41
C GLU A 364 -5.74 8.39 -28.97
N GLU A 365 -6.29 9.53 -28.58
CA GLU A 365 -6.84 9.75 -27.23
C GLU A 365 -8.17 9.01 -27.05
N ALA A 366 -8.99 8.96 -28.09
CA ALA A 366 -10.22 8.15 -28.08
C ALA A 366 -9.91 6.65 -27.97
N GLU A 367 -8.90 6.14 -28.69
CA GLU A 367 -8.46 4.75 -28.57
C GLU A 367 -7.91 4.44 -27.16
N ARG A 368 -7.09 5.35 -26.61
CA ARG A 368 -6.57 5.25 -25.25
C ARG A 368 -7.69 5.18 -24.21
N LEU A 369 -8.71 6.03 -24.35
CA LEU A 369 -9.87 6.04 -23.46
C LEU A 369 -10.73 4.78 -23.62
N ALA A 370 -10.90 4.26 -24.84
CA ALA A 370 -11.63 3.01 -25.08
C ALA A 370 -10.98 1.82 -24.38
N ARG A 371 -9.64 1.78 -24.29
CA ARG A 371 -8.89 0.75 -23.54
C ARG A 371 -9.22 0.73 -22.05
N LEU A 372 -9.75 1.80 -21.46
CA LEU A 372 -10.17 1.81 -20.04
C LEU A 372 -11.44 0.99 -19.81
N ASP A 373 -12.27 0.88 -20.84
CA ASP A 373 -13.56 0.17 -20.82
C ASP A 373 -13.46 -1.24 -21.41
N GLU A 374 -12.29 -1.63 -21.93
CA GLU A 374 -11.96 -2.98 -22.37
C GLU A 374 -12.11 -3.99 -21.21
N LYS A 375 -12.52 -5.22 -21.54
CA LYS A 375 -12.56 -6.31 -20.58
C LYS A 375 -11.15 -6.64 -20.12
N LEU A 376 -10.98 -6.78 -18.81
CA LEU A 376 -9.65 -7.01 -18.23
C LEU A 376 -8.93 -8.26 -18.78
N PRO A 377 -9.58 -9.42 -18.99
CA PRO A 377 -8.92 -10.60 -19.54
C PRO A 377 -8.32 -10.38 -20.93
N ASP A 378 -9.03 -9.68 -21.82
CA ASP A 378 -8.60 -9.43 -23.20
C ASP A 378 -7.36 -8.53 -23.22
N PHE A 379 -7.40 -7.43 -22.45
CA PHE A 379 -6.27 -6.53 -22.27
C PHE A 379 -5.04 -7.26 -21.68
N ALA A 380 -5.28 -8.10 -20.67
CA ALA A 380 -4.23 -8.83 -19.99
C ALA A 380 -3.58 -9.86 -20.90
N ALA A 381 -4.36 -10.65 -21.66
CA ALA A 381 -3.85 -11.64 -22.61
C ALA A 381 -2.95 -10.98 -23.67
N ALA A 382 -3.46 -9.94 -24.34
CA ALA A 382 -2.70 -9.22 -25.37
C ALA A 382 -1.39 -8.61 -24.85
N LEU A 383 -1.39 -8.09 -23.62
CA LEU A 383 -0.20 -7.54 -22.99
C LEU A 383 0.81 -8.64 -22.63
N LEU A 384 0.33 -9.76 -22.08
CA LEU A 384 1.17 -10.87 -21.66
C LEU A 384 1.79 -11.58 -22.86
N ASP A 385 1.03 -11.81 -23.93
CA ASP A 385 1.51 -12.36 -25.20
C ASP A 385 2.65 -11.53 -25.76
N LYS A 386 2.47 -10.21 -25.86
CA LYS A 386 3.50 -9.30 -26.35
C LYS A 386 4.79 -9.37 -25.52
N ARG A 387 4.66 -9.51 -24.20
CA ARG A 387 5.81 -9.61 -23.27
C ARG A 387 6.50 -10.97 -23.35
N TRP A 388 5.73 -12.03 -23.53
CA TRP A 388 6.25 -13.38 -23.71
C TRP A 388 7.04 -13.50 -25.01
N HIS A 389 6.46 -13.08 -26.14
CA HIS A 389 7.17 -13.09 -27.43
C HIS A 389 8.46 -12.28 -27.38
N LYS A 390 8.45 -11.13 -26.68
CA LYS A 390 9.66 -10.35 -26.48
C LYS A 390 10.70 -11.10 -25.63
N LEU A 391 10.30 -11.74 -24.55
CA LEU A 391 11.21 -12.55 -23.74
C LEU A 391 11.82 -13.69 -24.57
N CYS A 392 11.00 -14.42 -25.34
CA CYS A 392 11.48 -15.48 -26.23
C CYS A 392 12.51 -14.97 -27.24
N ALA A 393 12.25 -13.82 -27.87
CA ALA A 393 13.18 -13.22 -28.82
C ALA A 393 14.51 -12.80 -28.17
N GLU A 394 14.48 -12.18 -26.99
CA GLU A 394 15.71 -11.77 -26.28
C GLU A 394 16.48 -12.98 -25.69
N GLY A 395 15.81 -14.10 -25.47
CA GLY A 395 16.41 -15.34 -24.96
C GLY A 395 16.67 -16.39 -26.03
N GLU A 396 16.54 -16.05 -27.31
CA GLU A 396 16.93 -16.92 -28.41
C GLU A 396 18.44 -17.20 -28.32
N ASP A 397 18.85 -18.46 -28.57
CA ASP A 397 20.25 -18.91 -28.46
C ASP A 397 20.95 -18.53 -27.14
N ILE A 398 20.23 -18.62 -26.01
CA ILE A 398 20.69 -18.15 -24.70
C ILE A 398 22.01 -18.75 -24.24
N GLU A 399 22.36 -19.93 -24.71
CA GLU A 399 23.61 -20.63 -24.45
C GLU A 399 24.83 -19.81 -24.90
N THR A 400 24.66 -18.96 -25.93
CA THR A 400 25.71 -18.13 -26.52
C THR A 400 25.79 -16.72 -25.95
N HIS A 401 24.82 -16.31 -25.11
CA HIS A 401 24.72 -14.94 -24.62
C HIS A 401 25.92 -14.50 -23.77
N SER A 402 26.34 -13.25 -23.98
CA SER A 402 27.26 -12.54 -23.08
C SER A 402 26.59 -12.19 -21.74
N ALA A 403 27.35 -11.66 -20.78
CA ALA A 403 26.80 -11.21 -19.50
C ALA A 403 25.79 -10.05 -19.69
N GLU A 404 26.03 -9.17 -20.65
CA GLU A 404 25.16 -8.05 -21.02
C GLU A 404 23.87 -8.53 -21.65
N ALA A 405 23.93 -9.51 -22.56
CA ALA A 405 22.71 -10.07 -23.15
C ALA A 405 21.86 -10.84 -22.12
N LEU A 406 22.49 -11.62 -21.22
CA LEU A 406 21.79 -12.23 -20.08
C LEU A 406 21.16 -11.18 -19.14
N HIS A 407 21.75 -9.98 -19.05
CA HIS A 407 21.15 -8.87 -18.30
C HIS A 407 19.84 -8.39 -18.95
N GLU A 408 19.81 -8.25 -20.28
CA GLU A 408 18.59 -7.88 -21.01
C GLU A 408 17.49 -8.94 -20.88
N VAL A 409 17.82 -10.23 -21.00
CA VAL A 409 16.89 -11.33 -20.70
C VAL A 409 16.32 -11.21 -19.28
N ARG A 410 17.16 -10.89 -18.30
CA ARG A 410 16.72 -10.66 -16.91
C ARG A 410 15.76 -9.48 -16.79
N LEU A 411 16.00 -8.41 -17.54
CA LEU A 411 15.12 -7.25 -17.54
C LEU A 411 13.75 -7.59 -18.15
N GLU A 412 13.69 -8.33 -19.25
CA GLU A 412 12.42 -8.78 -19.83
C GLU A 412 11.71 -9.81 -18.94
N ALA A 413 12.42 -10.77 -18.35
CA ALA A 413 11.84 -11.71 -17.40
C ALA A 413 11.18 -10.97 -16.21
N LYS A 414 11.84 -9.92 -15.68
CA LYS A 414 11.25 -9.04 -14.66
C LYS A 414 10.03 -8.27 -15.18
N ARG A 415 10.08 -7.76 -16.42
CA ARG A 415 8.98 -7.04 -17.05
C ARG A 415 7.76 -7.95 -17.30
N LEU A 416 7.96 -9.25 -17.49
CA LEU A 416 6.90 -10.24 -17.61
C LEU A 416 6.37 -10.75 -16.26
N ARG A 417 7.24 -10.92 -15.25
CA ARG A 417 6.86 -11.48 -13.94
C ARG A 417 5.80 -10.67 -13.20
N TYR A 418 5.93 -9.34 -13.14
CA TYR A 418 4.95 -8.54 -12.40
C TYR A 418 3.55 -8.56 -13.03
N PRO A 419 3.39 -8.38 -14.35
CA PRO A 419 2.10 -8.59 -15.00
C PRO A 419 1.53 -9.99 -14.78
N THR A 420 2.34 -11.04 -14.83
CA THR A 420 1.84 -12.42 -14.64
C THR A 420 1.44 -12.71 -13.20
N GLU A 421 2.12 -12.13 -12.22
CA GLU A 421 1.67 -12.13 -10.81
C GLU A 421 0.37 -11.35 -10.63
N LEU A 422 0.23 -10.20 -11.30
CA LEU A 422 -0.92 -9.30 -11.19
C LEU A 422 -2.20 -9.90 -11.79
N PHE A 423 -2.08 -10.54 -12.96
CA PHE A 423 -3.21 -11.13 -13.69
C PHE A 423 -3.43 -12.62 -13.40
N ALA A 424 -2.62 -13.22 -12.52
CA ALA A 424 -2.78 -14.61 -12.10
C ALA A 424 -4.21 -15.00 -11.70
N PRO A 425 -4.99 -14.14 -11.01
CA PRO A 425 -6.36 -14.47 -10.63
C PRO A 425 -7.32 -14.65 -11.81
N LEU A 426 -7.00 -14.15 -13.01
CA LEU A 426 -7.84 -14.30 -14.21
C LEU A 426 -7.78 -15.72 -14.81
N TRP A 427 -6.65 -16.40 -14.61
CA TRP A 427 -6.44 -17.79 -15.06
C TRP A 427 -5.97 -18.65 -13.88
N PRO A 428 -6.85 -18.96 -12.91
CA PRO A 428 -6.46 -19.73 -11.74
C PRO A 428 -6.17 -21.19 -12.15
N GLY A 429 -5.03 -21.74 -11.75
CA GLY A 429 -4.74 -23.12 -12.11
C GLY A 429 -3.31 -23.58 -11.87
N LYS A 430 -3.08 -24.88 -12.12
CA LYS A 430 -1.73 -25.48 -12.03
C LYS A 430 -0.79 -24.91 -13.09
N ALA A 431 -1.29 -24.61 -14.30
CA ALA A 431 -0.50 -24.03 -15.39
C ALA A 431 0.10 -22.67 -15.01
N THR A 432 -0.74 -21.72 -14.55
CA THR A 432 -0.30 -20.39 -14.08
C THR A 432 0.70 -20.47 -12.95
N ARG A 433 0.46 -21.33 -11.94
CA ARG A 433 1.42 -21.54 -10.85
C ARG A 433 2.74 -22.13 -11.33
N ARG A 434 2.71 -23.06 -12.28
CA ARG A 434 3.92 -23.66 -12.87
C ARG A 434 4.71 -22.61 -13.66
N PHE A 435 4.05 -21.83 -14.51
CA PHE A 435 4.67 -20.75 -15.28
C PHE A 435 5.33 -19.71 -14.37
N GLN A 436 4.60 -19.20 -13.37
CA GLN A 436 5.15 -18.23 -12.42
C GLN A 436 6.35 -18.76 -11.64
N ARG A 437 6.31 -20.04 -11.22
CA ARG A 437 7.43 -20.67 -10.52
C ARG A 437 8.68 -20.74 -11.39
N ARG A 438 8.53 -21.19 -12.64
CA ARG A 438 9.66 -21.30 -13.59
C ARG A 438 10.20 -19.93 -14.00
N LEU A 439 9.33 -18.95 -14.21
CA LEU A 439 9.74 -17.56 -14.47
C LEU A 439 10.47 -16.95 -13.26
N ALA A 440 10.02 -17.25 -12.05
CA ALA A 440 10.72 -16.83 -10.83
C ALA A 440 12.09 -17.50 -10.71
N ALA A 441 12.20 -18.80 -10.99
CA ALA A 441 13.47 -19.54 -10.98
C ALA A 441 14.48 -18.96 -11.98
N LEU A 442 14.05 -18.67 -13.22
CA LEU A 442 14.88 -17.99 -14.22
C LEU A 442 15.38 -16.64 -13.70
N GLN A 443 14.49 -15.83 -13.11
CA GLN A 443 14.86 -14.52 -12.59
C GLN A 443 15.84 -14.62 -11.41
N GLU A 444 15.69 -15.62 -10.54
CA GLU A 444 16.58 -15.88 -9.41
C GLU A 444 17.96 -16.30 -9.88
N ALA A 445 18.04 -17.24 -10.82
CA ALA A 445 19.31 -17.69 -11.41
C ALA A 445 20.06 -16.55 -12.11
N LEU A 446 19.37 -15.77 -12.96
CA LEU A 446 19.92 -14.55 -13.58
C LEU A 446 20.21 -13.44 -12.55
N GLY A 447 19.62 -13.52 -11.35
CA GLY A 447 19.80 -12.58 -10.26
C GLY A 447 21.11 -12.75 -9.50
N LEU A 448 21.60 -13.99 -9.36
CA LEU A 448 22.78 -14.32 -8.54
C LEU A 448 24.05 -13.54 -8.94
N ALA A 449 24.29 -13.38 -10.25
CA ALA A 449 25.43 -12.59 -10.75
C ALA A 449 25.32 -11.09 -10.36
N ASN A 450 24.11 -10.55 -10.31
CA ASN A 450 23.86 -9.17 -9.90
C ASN A 450 23.98 -8.99 -8.39
N ASP A 451 23.64 -9.99 -7.58
CA ASP A 451 23.81 -9.94 -6.12
C ASP A 451 25.28 -9.80 -5.74
N THR A 452 26.18 -10.47 -6.47
CA THR A 452 27.63 -10.28 -6.34
C THR A 452 28.04 -8.83 -6.61
N ALA A 453 27.54 -8.22 -7.69
CA ALA A 453 27.84 -6.82 -8.01
C ALA A 453 27.32 -5.84 -6.94
N VAL A 454 26.12 -6.08 -6.40
CA VAL A 454 25.54 -5.27 -5.31
C VAL A 454 26.37 -5.42 -4.03
N ALA A 455 26.74 -6.64 -3.65
CA ALA A 455 27.57 -6.89 -2.48
C ALA A 455 28.94 -6.19 -2.58
N ARG A 456 29.60 -6.27 -3.75
CA ARG A 456 30.86 -5.54 -4.02
C ARG A 456 30.67 -4.03 -3.85
N SER A 457 29.63 -3.46 -4.45
CA SER A 457 29.32 -2.02 -4.35
C SER A 457 29.07 -1.58 -2.89
N LEU A 458 28.34 -2.37 -2.12
CA LEU A 458 28.07 -2.09 -0.70
C LEU A 458 29.36 -2.10 0.12
N VAL A 459 30.18 -3.14 -0.02
CA VAL A 459 31.42 -3.25 0.73
C VAL A 459 32.41 -2.15 0.32
N ALA A 460 32.50 -1.81 -0.98
CA ALA A 460 33.28 -0.68 -1.45
C ALA A 460 32.81 0.66 -0.87
N SER A 461 31.50 0.84 -0.65
CA SER A 461 30.93 2.06 -0.05
C SER A 461 31.37 2.31 1.41
N LEU A 462 31.92 1.28 2.08
CA LEU A 462 32.49 1.42 3.42
C LEU A 462 33.87 2.13 3.40
N GLY A 463 34.55 2.16 2.25
CA GLY A 463 35.82 2.87 2.07
C GLY A 463 36.92 2.44 3.05
N GLY A 464 37.80 3.37 3.42
CA GLY A 464 38.91 3.11 4.36
C GLY A 464 38.49 2.81 5.81
N ALA A 465 37.19 2.77 6.11
CA ALA A 465 36.69 2.41 7.44
C ALA A 465 36.78 0.90 7.73
N VAL A 466 37.09 0.09 6.72
CA VAL A 466 37.23 -1.37 6.84
C VAL A 466 38.55 -1.87 6.25
N PRO A 467 39.16 -2.93 6.80
CA PRO A 467 40.39 -3.50 6.25
C PRO A 467 40.19 -4.00 4.80
N ALA A 468 41.10 -3.64 3.89
CA ALA A 468 41.04 -4.04 2.48
C ALA A 468 40.95 -5.58 2.30
N TRP A 469 41.59 -6.34 3.20
CA TRP A 469 41.48 -7.80 3.21
C TRP A 469 40.04 -8.29 3.45
N ALA A 470 39.29 -7.66 4.36
CA ALA A 470 37.89 -8.05 4.62
C ALA A 470 37.00 -7.73 3.42
N VAL A 471 37.31 -6.65 2.70
CA VAL A 471 36.66 -6.32 1.43
C VAL A 471 36.90 -7.45 0.43
N GLY A 472 38.18 -7.76 0.14
CA GLY A 472 38.53 -8.83 -0.79
C GLY A 472 37.95 -10.20 -0.41
N ALA A 473 37.88 -10.53 0.88
CA ALA A 473 37.25 -11.75 1.37
C ALA A 473 35.75 -11.80 1.04
N ALA A 474 35.02 -10.69 1.26
CA ALA A 474 33.61 -10.59 0.91
C ALA A 474 33.38 -10.70 -0.61
N GLU A 475 34.21 -10.04 -1.42
CA GLU A 475 34.13 -10.11 -2.88
C GLU A 475 34.43 -11.52 -3.41
N GLY A 476 35.45 -12.18 -2.86
CA GLY A 476 35.82 -13.55 -3.21
C GLY A 476 34.70 -14.54 -2.89
N PHE A 477 34.10 -14.43 -1.70
CA PHE A 477 32.99 -15.28 -1.28
C PHE A 477 31.75 -15.09 -2.16
N ALA A 478 31.42 -13.83 -2.51
CA ALA A 478 30.32 -13.53 -3.43
C ALA A 478 30.59 -14.09 -4.85
N THR A 479 31.83 -14.02 -5.33
CA THR A 479 32.24 -14.54 -6.64
C THR A 479 32.11 -16.05 -6.71
N ALA A 480 32.58 -16.77 -5.68
CA ALA A 480 32.48 -18.22 -5.60
C ALA A 480 31.01 -18.69 -5.67
N ARG A 481 30.11 -17.96 -5.01
CA ARG A 481 28.67 -18.26 -5.00
C ARG A 481 28.00 -18.09 -6.38
N SER A 482 28.52 -17.22 -7.23
CA SER A 482 28.00 -17.03 -8.59
C SER A 482 28.51 -18.04 -9.62
N GLY A 483 29.41 -18.96 -9.25
CA GLY A 483 30.07 -19.89 -10.19
C GLY A 483 29.11 -20.80 -10.98
N ALA A 484 27.97 -21.18 -10.40
CA ALA A 484 26.95 -22.02 -11.05
C ALA A 484 25.75 -21.22 -11.61
N ALA A 485 25.77 -19.89 -11.52
CA ALA A 485 24.61 -19.06 -11.87
C ALA A 485 24.22 -19.18 -13.34
N ARG A 486 25.21 -19.31 -14.24
CA ARG A 486 24.95 -19.45 -15.68
C ARG A 486 24.26 -20.77 -16.00
N SER A 487 24.78 -21.90 -15.52
CA SER A 487 24.18 -23.21 -15.80
C SER A 487 22.76 -23.31 -15.24
N GLN A 488 22.53 -22.78 -14.03
CA GLN A 488 21.19 -22.70 -13.43
C GLN A 488 20.24 -21.82 -14.24
N ALA A 489 20.74 -20.72 -14.83
CA ALA A 489 19.92 -19.85 -15.65
C ALA A 489 19.51 -20.52 -16.97
N LEU A 490 20.42 -21.29 -17.60
CA LEU A 490 20.12 -22.06 -18.81
C LEU A 490 19.11 -23.18 -18.55
N GLU A 491 19.25 -23.90 -17.43
CA GLU A 491 18.29 -24.92 -17.00
C GLU A 491 16.91 -24.31 -16.75
N ALA A 492 16.85 -23.22 -15.97
CA ALA A 492 15.61 -22.52 -15.69
C ALA A 492 14.95 -21.91 -16.94
N TRP A 493 15.75 -21.51 -17.94
CA TRP A 493 15.27 -21.05 -19.23
C TRP A 493 14.59 -22.19 -20.00
N ALA A 494 15.26 -23.33 -20.16
CA ALA A 494 14.73 -24.50 -20.84
C ALA A 494 13.43 -24.98 -20.18
N GLU A 495 13.38 -25.02 -18.84
CA GLU A 495 12.15 -25.31 -18.11
C GLU A 495 11.04 -24.30 -18.41
N LEU A 496 11.35 -22.99 -18.42
CA LEU A 496 10.35 -21.97 -18.71
C LEU A 496 9.75 -22.15 -20.12
N MET A 497 10.58 -22.44 -21.13
CA MET A 497 10.12 -22.68 -22.50
C MET A 497 9.22 -23.91 -22.58
N ASP A 498 9.55 -25.01 -21.88
CA ASP A 498 8.71 -26.21 -21.78
C ASP A 498 7.34 -25.94 -21.13
N ALA A 499 7.25 -24.98 -20.20
CA ALA A 499 5.98 -24.71 -19.54
C ALA A 499 4.95 -24.02 -20.45
N GLY A 500 5.42 -23.20 -21.39
CA GLY A 500 4.61 -22.32 -22.22
C GLY A 500 3.81 -21.26 -21.43
N PRO A 501 3.26 -20.24 -22.11
CA PRO A 501 2.42 -19.23 -21.48
C PRO A 501 1.13 -19.86 -20.91
N SER A 502 0.65 -19.32 -19.79
CA SER A 502 -0.49 -19.90 -19.07
C SER A 502 -1.85 -19.29 -19.41
N TRP A 503 -1.87 -18.30 -20.31
CA TRP A 503 -3.05 -17.49 -20.65
C TRP A 503 -3.56 -17.73 -22.09
N GLU A 504 -2.95 -18.66 -22.84
CA GLU A 504 -3.28 -18.99 -24.25
C GLU A 504 -4.30 -20.14 -24.40
N GLY A 505 -5.16 -20.42 -23.42
CA GLY A 505 -6.05 -21.60 -23.46
C GLY A 505 -7.33 -21.51 -22.64
N GLY A 506 -7.91 -20.32 -22.52
CA GLY A 506 -9.20 -20.06 -21.86
C GLY A 506 -10.34 -19.95 -22.85
#